data_AF-A0A8C8RGB0-F1
#
_entry.id   AF-A0A8C8RGB0-F1
#
_cell.length_a   1.000
_cell.length_b   1.000
_cell.length_c   1.000
_cell.angle_alpha   90.00
_cell.angle_beta   90.00
_cell.angle_gamma   90.00
#
_symmetry.space_group_name_H-M   'P 1'
#
loop_
_entity.id
_entity.type
_entity.pdbx_description
1 polymer ?
#
loop_
_entity_poly.entity_id
_entity_poly.type
_entity_poly.pdbx_seq_one_letter_code
_entity_poly.pdbx_strand_id
1 'polypeptide(L)'
;MAAALVVSSRGKLPQALATVSWRRGYSAQHEPVPHDVDMPIQMENPYKNPPKKCLMCGINVDYKNVQLLSQFVSPYTGRIYGRRITGLCGKKQKEISKAIKRARVLGFMPVVYKDPTFLNDPKICDMKQPDWSTSARSFSTDRSLPSTLEHIFCKRGQFYSIIN
;
A
#
# COMPACT_ATOMS: atom_id res chain seq x y z
N MET A 1 -71.15 -65.86 2.33
CA MET A 1 -70.51 -65.57 1.04
C MET A 1 -69.10 -65.07 1.32
N ALA A 2 -68.08 -65.77 0.79
CA ALA A 2 -66.64 -65.50 0.79
C ALA A 2 -65.94 -65.34 2.17
N ALA A 3 -65.05 -66.23 2.66
CA ALA A 3 -63.89 -66.94 2.11
C ALA A 3 -62.61 -66.09 1.97
N ALA A 4 -61.52 -66.71 2.45
CA ALA A 4 -60.10 -66.49 2.18
C ALA A 4 -59.39 -65.32 2.91
N LEU A 5 -58.15 -65.39 3.38
CA LEU A 5 -57.15 -66.41 3.77
C LEU A 5 -55.79 -65.66 3.75
N VAL A 6 -54.77 -66.27 4.37
CA VAL A 6 -53.32 -66.03 4.22
C VAL A 6 -52.74 -64.95 5.16
N VAL A 7 -52.18 -65.27 6.33
CA VAL A 7 -50.96 -66.06 6.69
C VAL A 7 -49.67 -65.24 6.62
N SER A 8 -48.97 -65.25 7.77
CA SER A 8 -47.50 -65.12 7.95
C SER A 8 -46.85 -63.76 7.71
N SER A 9 -45.92 -63.27 8.53
CA SER A 9 -44.97 -64.00 9.36
C SER A 9 -44.06 -63.04 10.13
N ARG A 10 -43.36 -63.62 11.12
CA ARG A 10 -42.13 -63.16 11.79
C ARG A 10 -42.36 -61.98 12.75
N GLY A 11 -42.05 -62.03 14.03
CA GLY A 11 -41.14 -62.90 14.77
C GLY A 11 -40.28 -62.02 15.70
N LYS A 12 -40.21 -62.43 16.98
CA LYS A 12 -39.21 -62.07 18.02
C LYS A 12 -39.31 -60.71 18.74
N LEU A 13 -39.96 -60.78 19.90
CA LEU A 13 -39.45 -60.66 21.29
C LEU A 13 -38.46 -59.52 21.68
N PRO A 14 -38.57 -59.08 22.95
CA PRO A 14 -38.06 -57.83 23.51
C PRO A 14 -36.64 -57.99 24.06
N GLN A 15 -36.03 -56.87 24.46
CA GLN A 15 -35.16 -56.83 25.63
C GLN A 15 -34.96 -55.39 26.12
N ALA A 16 -35.46 -55.14 27.32
CA ALA A 16 -35.06 -54.01 28.14
C ALA A 16 -33.57 -54.15 28.50
N LEU A 17 -32.77 -53.09 28.35
CA LEU A 17 -31.47 -52.99 28.99
C LEU A 17 -31.23 -51.57 29.51
N ALA A 18 -31.28 -51.48 30.83
CA ALA A 18 -30.47 -50.67 31.74
C ALA A 18 -30.10 -49.23 31.32
N THR A 19 -30.81 -48.24 31.88
CA THR A 19 -30.27 -46.88 32.04
C THR A 19 -29.19 -46.90 33.12
N VAL A 20 -27.93 -46.99 32.70
CA VAL A 20 -26.79 -46.74 33.58
C VAL A 20 -26.82 -45.27 33.99
N SER A 21 -27.31 -45.00 35.19
CA SER A 21 -27.17 -43.70 35.85
C SER A 21 -25.70 -43.49 36.23
N TRP A 22 -24.93 -42.88 35.33
CA TRP A 22 -23.59 -42.40 35.62
C TRP A 22 -23.66 -41.22 36.60
N ARG A 23 -23.92 -41.48 37.89
CA ARG A 23 -23.57 -40.52 38.95
C ARG A 23 -22.06 -40.60 39.14
N ARG A 24 -21.33 -39.82 38.33
CA ARG A 24 -19.93 -39.53 38.64
C ARG A 24 -19.95 -38.55 39.81
N GLY A 25 -19.66 -39.06 41.01
CA GLY A 25 -19.44 -38.24 42.19
C GLY A 25 -18.25 -37.32 41.92
N TYR A 26 -18.55 -36.04 41.71
CA TYR A 26 -17.54 -35.00 41.72
C TYR A 26 -17.49 -34.48 43.15
N SER A 27 -16.36 -34.71 43.83
CA SER A 27 -16.09 -34.13 45.15
C SER A 27 -16.32 -32.63 45.08
N ALA A 28 -17.25 -32.17 45.91
CA ALA A 28 -17.73 -30.79 45.99
C ALA A 28 -16.72 -29.86 46.68
N GLN A 29 -15.52 -29.74 46.10
CA GLN A 29 -14.49 -28.79 46.52
C GLN A 29 -13.71 -28.29 45.31
N HIS A 30 -14.39 -27.63 44.38
CA HIS A 30 -13.73 -26.63 43.55
C HIS A 30 -14.37 -25.31 43.95
N GLU A 31 -13.69 -24.56 44.82
CA GLU A 31 -14.01 -23.15 45.03
C GLU A 31 -14.05 -22.47 43.65
N PRO A 32 -15.10 -21.73 43.31
CA PRO A 32 -15.11 -20.97 42.07
C PRO A 32 -13.97 -19.95 42.16
N VAL A 33 -12.90 -20.17 41.39
CA VAL A 33 -11.88 -19.16 41.17
C VAL A 33 -12.62 -17.90 40.72
N PRO A 34 -12.47 -16.74 41.39
CA PRO A 34 -13.16 -15.53 41.01
C PRO A 34 -12.86 -15.29 39.53
N HIS A 35 -13.87 -15.49 38.67
CA HIS A 35 -13.70 -15.54 37.22
C HIS A 35 -13.48 -14.13 36.63
N ASP A 36 -13.11 -13.16 37.47
CA ASP A 36 -13.23 -11.74 37.18
C ASP A 36 -11.92 -10.96 37.39
N VAL A 37 -10.81 -11.62 37.78
CA VAL A 37 -9.51 -10.94 37.98
C VAL A 37 -8.64 -10.85 36.72
N ASP A 38 -8.80 -11.79 35.78
CA ASP A 38 -8.09 -11.81 34.48
C ASP A 38 -8.93 -11.22 33.33
N MET A 39 -10.07 -10.63 33.64
CA MET A 39 -10.91 -9.97 32.64
C MET A 39 -10.20 -8.72 32.10
N PRO A 40 -10.15 -8.53 30.77
CA PRO A 40 -9.47 -7.38 30.20
C PRO A 40 -10.18 -6.10 30.61
N ILE A 41 -9.44 -5.20 31.27
CA ILE A 41 -9.92 -3.86 31.60
C ILE A 41 -10.10 -3.07 30.30
N GLN A 42 -11.22 -2.38 30.16
CA GLN A 42 -11.44 -1.45 29.04
C GLN A 42 -10.53 -0.22 29.23
N MET A 43 -9.49 -0.12 28.40
CA MET A 43 -8.54 1.00 28.38
C MET A 43 -8.23 1.42 26.93
N GLU A 44 -7.88 2.69 26.70
CA GLU A 44 -7.28 3.13 25.43
C GLU A 44 -6.01 2.32 25.13
N ASN A 45 -5.80 1.94 23.87
CA ASN A 45 -4.64 1.15 23.46
C ASN A 45 -3.31 1.84 23.85
N PRO A 46 -2.56 1.29 24.82
CA PRO A 46 -1.31 1.89 25.30
C PRO A 46 -0.17 1.75 24.28
N TYR A 47 -0.28 0.81 23.34
CA TYR A 47 0.70 0.57 22.26
C TYR A 47 0.43 1.41 21.01
N LYS A 48 -0.48 2.40 21.09
CA LYS A 48 -0.78 3.28 19.97
C LYS A 48 0.38 4.26 19.74
N ASN A 49 1.13 4.02 18.67
CA ASN A 49 2.16 4.95 18.21
C ASN A 49 1.58 6.33 17.89
N PRO A 50 2.33 7.43 18.17
CA PRO A 50 1.88 8.76 17.81
C PRO A 50 1.74 8.88 16.28
N PRO A 51 0.77 9.68 15.80
CA PRO A 51 0.56 9.85 14.37
C PRO A 51 1.79 10.47 13.71
N LYS A 52 2.15 9.94 12.54
CA LYS A 52 3.28 10.45 11.75
C LYS A 52 3.01 11.90 11.33
N LYS A 53 3.95 12.80 11.64
CA LYS A 53 3.89 14.21 11.26
C LYS A 53 4.66 14.44 9.95
N CYS A 54 4.24 15.45 9.19
CA CYS A 54 4.94 15.92 8.01
C CYS A 54 6.09 16.86 8.37
N LEU A 55 7.02 17.05 7.43
CA LEU A 55 8.19 17.94 7.59
C LEU A 55 7.81 19.39 7.88
N MET A 56 6.65 19.84 7.41
CA MET A 56 6.17 21.23 7.54
C MET A 56 5.05 21.39 8.57
N CYS A 57 4.82 20.37 9.39
CA CYS A 57 3.77 20.39 10.39
C CYS A 57 4.23 21.27 11.58
N GLY A 58 3.61 22.44 11.75
CA GLY A 58 3.98 23.44 12.76
C GLY A 58 4.71 24.67 12.22
N ILE A 59 5.14 24.65 10.95
CA ILE A 59 5.82 25.78 10.30
C ILE A 59 4.80 26.59 9.50
N ASN A 60 4.87 27.92 9.61
CA ASN A 60 4.06 28.85 8.82
C ASN A 60 4.72 29.10 7.46
N VAL A 61 3.92 28.99 6.39
CA VAL A 61 4.41 29.10 5.01
C VAL A 61 3.95 30.43 4.42
N ASP A 62 4.92 31.32 4.20
CA ASP A 62 4.68 32.62 3.56
C ASP A 62 5.11 32.61 2.08
N TYR A 63 4.45 33.44 1.28
CA TYR A 63 4.79 33.62 -0.15
C TYR A 63 6.12 34.36 -0.37
N LYS A 64 6.62 35.05 0.67
CA LYS A 64 7.88 35.81 0.65
C LYS A 64 9.11 34.89 0.65
N ASN A 65 8.97 33.68 1.19
CA ASN A 65 10.09 32.76 1.39
C ASN A 65 10.34 31.94 0.12
N VAL A 66 10.92 32.58 -0.90
CA VAL A 66 11.14 31.98 -2.22
C VAL A 66 12.03 30.74 -2.15
N GLN A 67 13.05 30.72 -1.29
CA GLN A 67 13.94 29.58 -1.13
C GLN A 67 13.19 28.30 -0.72
N LEU A 68 12.30 28.39 0.27
CA LEU A 68 11.48 27.25 0.73
C LEU A 68 10.50 26.80 -0.36
N LEU A 69 9.85 27.74 -1.04
CA LEU A 69 8.86 27.43 -2.08
C LEU A 69 9.51 26.79 -3.31
N SER A 70 10.73 27.21 -3.65
CA SER A 70 11.50 26.70 -4.78
C SER A 70 11.95 25.24 -4.61
N GLN A 71 11.91 24.68 -3.41
CA GLN A 71 12.18 23.26 -3.18
C GLN A 71 11.01 22.35 -3.61
N PHE A 72 9.78 22.89 -3.62
CA PHE A 72 8.57 22.14 -3.99
C PHE A 72 8.23 22.22 -5.49
N VAL A 73 9.16 22.70 -6.30
CA VAL A 73 8.97 23.01 -7.72
C VAL A 73 10.01 22.26 -8.54
N SER A 74 9.61 21.80 -9.73
CA SER A 74 10.51 21.20 -10.71
C SER A 74 11.58 22.20 -11.14
N PRO A 75 12.87 21.84 -11.09
CA PRO A 75 13.95 22.76 -11.46
C PRO A 75 13.84 23.18 -12.93
N TYR A 76 13.49 22.25 -13.82
CA TYR A 76 13.47 22.48 -15.27
C TYR A 76 12.11 22.92 -15.82
N THR A 77 11.01 22.49 -15.19
CA THR A 77 9.66 22.70 -15.75
C THR A 77 8.85 23.75 -14.99
N GLY A 78 9.31 24.19 -13.81
CA GLY A 78 8.55 25.10 -12.98
C GLY A 78 7.21 24.52 -12.49
N ARG A 79 6.97 23.20 -12.63
CA ARG A 79 5.74 22.55 -12.16
C ARG A 79 5.80 22.32 -10.66
N ILE A 80 4.70 22.59 -9.96
CA ILE A 80 4.58 22.33 -8.52
C ILE A 80 4.45 20.82 -8.30
N TYR A 81 5.25 20.25 -7.40
CA TYR A 81 5.16 18.83 -7.06
C TYR A 81 3.85 18.49 -6.35
N GLY A 82 3.30 17.32 -6.67
CA GLY A 82 2.13 16.78 -5.99
C GLY A 82 2.47 16.13 -4.65
N ARG A 83 1.44 15.91 -3.81
CA ARG A 83 1.57 15.32 -2.47
C ARG A 83 2.32 13.98 -2.44
N ARG A 84 2.20 13.16 -3.48
CA ARG A 84 2.85 11.83 -3.54
C ARG A 84 4.37 11.93 -3.57
N ILE A 85 4.91 13.04 -4.10
CA ILE A 85 6.35 13.28 -4.20
C ILE A 85 6.84 14.01 -2.95
N THR A 86 6.12 15.06 -2.52
CA THR A 86 6.54 15.90 -1.38
C THR A 86 6.35 15.24 -0.01
N GLY A 87 5.49 14.22 0.10
CA GLY A 87 5.20 13.55 1.37
C GLY A 87 4.45 14.40 2.40
N LEU A 88 3.89 15.55 1.99
CA LEU A 88 3.27 16.50 2.91
C LEU A 88 1.83 16.14 3.31
N CYS A 89 1.37 16.74 4.42
CA CYS A 89 -0.04 16.72 4.78
C CYS A 89 -0.88 17.53 3.78
N GLY A 90 -2.14 17.13 3.55
CA GLY A 90 -3.02 17.80 2.58
C GLY A 90 -3.28 19.28 2.90
N LYS A 91 -3.31 19.66 4.18
CA LYS A 91 -3.44 21.06 4.63
C LYS A 91 -2.23 21.90 4.17
N LYS A 92 -1.03 21.43 4.49
CA LYS A 92 0.23 22.11 4.14
C LYS A 92 0.49 22.15 2.63
N GLN A 93 0.16 21.08 1.91
CA GLN A 93 0.26 21.08 0.44
C GLN A 93 -0.61 22.17 -0.20
N LYS A 94 -1.84 22.39 0.32
CA LYS A 94 -2.73 23.46 -0.15
C LYS A 94 -2.17 24.84 0.19
N GLU A 95 -1.62 25.02 1.39
CA GLU A 95 -0.96 26.27 1.81
C GLU A 95 0.21 26.63 0.88
N ILE A 96 1.11 25.68 0.62
CA ILE A 96 2.24 25.86 -0.30
C ILE A 96 1.76 26.19 -1.72
N SER A 97 0.77 25.45 -2.22
CA SER A 97 0.24 25.69 -3.56
C SER A 97 -0.34 27.10 -3.69
N LYS A 98 -1.01 27.61 -2.64
CA LYS A 98 -1.50 28.99 -2.59
C LYS A 98 -0.35 29.99 -2.50
N ALA A 99 0.65 29.73 -1.67
CA ALA A 99 1.82 30.60 -1.50
C ALA A 99 2.62 30.73 -2.81
N ILE A 100 2.89 29.62 -3.52
CA ILE A 100 3.57 29.63 -4.82
C ILE A 100 2.77 30.41 -5.86
N LYS A 101 1.45 30.18 -5.95
CA LYS A 101 0.58 30.92 -6.88
C LYS A 101 0.59 32.41 -6.60
N ARG A 102 0.54 32.82 -5.32
CA ARG A 102 0.64 34.22 -4.91
C ARG A 102 2.01 34.81 -5.25
N ALA A 103 3.09 34.11 -4.94
CA ALA A 103 4.46 34.54 -5.25
C ALA A 103 4.65 34.77 -6.76
N ARG A 104 4.07 33.91 -7.60
CA ARG A 104 4.10 34.06 -9.07
C ARG A 104 3.36 35.29 -9.57
N VAL A 105 2.16 35.55 -9.06
CA VAL A 105 1.37 36.73 -9.45
C VAL A 105 2.04 38.02 -9.01
N LEU A 106 2.70 38.01 -7.85
CA LEU A 106 3.41 39.17 -7.31
C LEU A 106 4.82 39.36 -7.89
N GLY A 107 5.30 38.44 -8.74
CA GLY A 107 6.62 38.53 -9.37
C GLY A 107 7.80 38.11 -8.50
N PHE A 108 7.58 37.48 -7.35
CA PHE A 108 8.67 36.96 -6.49
C PHE A 108 9.30 35.67 -7.02
N MET A 109 8.59 34.91 -7.85
CA MET A 109 9.05 33.60 -8.31
C MET A 109 8.64 33.34 -9.77
N PRO A 110 9.53 32.81 -10.62
CA PRO A 110 9.22 32.45 -12.00
C PRO A 110 8.23 31.27 -12.13
N VAL A 111 7.52 31.24 -13.26
CA VAL A 111 6.54 30.20 -13.59
C VAL A 111 7.17 29.04 -14.37
N VAL A 112 8.06 29.35 -15.30
CA VAL A 112 8.56 28.43 -16.33
C VAL A 112 9.75 27.60 -15.84
N TYR A 113 10.67 28.24 -15.12
CA TYR A 113 11.89 27.61 -14.59
C TYR A 113 12.05 27.96 -13.12
N LYS A 114 12.98 27.30 -12.43
CA LYS A 114 13.41 27.65 -11.08
C LYS A 114 14.63 28.57 -11.15
N ASP A 115 14.73 29.55 -10.26
CA ASP A 115 15.89 30.44 -10.23
C ASP A 115 17.19 29.66 -9.97
N PRO A 116 18.28 29.96 -10.70
CA PRO A 116 19.53 29.22 -10.62
C PRO A 116 20.18 29.30 -9.23
N THR A 117 19.92 30.38 -8.48
CA THR A 117 20.42 30.60 -7.11
C THR A 117 20.01 29.47 -6.15
N PHE A 118 18.83 28.87 -6.35
CA PHE A 118 18.26 27.86 -5.46
C PHE A 118 18.46 26.43 -5.98
N LEU A 119 19.25 26.23 -7.03
CA LEU A 119 19.43 24.91 -7.64
C LEU A 119 20.24 23.94 -6.75
N ASN A 120 21.14 24.50 -5.95
CA ASN A 120 22.08 23.77 -5.09
C ASN A 120 21.52 23.45 -3.69
N ASP A 121 20.28 23.83 -3.39
CA ASP A 121 19.63 23.48 -2.13
C ASP A 121 19.42 21.95 -2.01
N PRO A 122 19.48 21.37 -0.78
CA PRO A 122 19.19 19.96 -0.58
C PRO A 122 17.77 19.63 -1.07
N LYS A 123 17.68 18.64 -1.95
CA LYS A 123 16.40 18.27 -2.58
C LYS A 123 15.59 17.44 -1.60
N ILE A 124 14.45 17.97 -1.18
CA ILE A 124 13.48 17.25 -0.31
C ILE A 124 12.57 16.30 -1.11
N CYS A 125 12.52 16.47 -2.43
CA CYS A 125 11.65 15.74 -3.34
C CYS A 125 12.50 14.88 -4.28
N ASP A 126 12.59 13.59 -3.99
CA ASP A 126 13.28 12.64 -4.86
C ASP A 126 12.34 12.21 -5.99
N MET A 127 12.29 13.02 -7.06
CA MET A 127 11.92 12.45 -8.35
C MET A 127 13.09 11.57 -8.80
N LYS A 128 12.97 10.27 -8.57
CA LYS A 128 13.88 9.29 -9.16
C LYS A 128 13.72 9.42 -10.69
N GLN A 129 14.65 10.12 -11.32
CA GLN A 129 14.70 10.18 -12.77
C GLN A 129 14.99 8.76 -13.23
N PRO A 130 14.24 8.19 -14.20
CA PRO A 130 14.66 6.96 -14.84
C PRO A 130 16.00 7.24 -15.49
N ASP A 131 17.02 6.66 -14.90
CA ASP A 131 18.38 6.60 -15.35
C ASP A 131 18.43 5.79 -16.65
N TRP A 132 18.37 6.50 -17.77
CA TRP A 132 18.59 5.91 -19.10
C TRP A 132 19.98 5.25 -19.22
N SER A 133 20.90 5.56 -18.30
CA SER A 133 22.22 4.92 -18.16
C SER A 133 22.15 3.49 -17.62
N THR A 134 21.06 3.07 -16.97
CA THR A 134 20.93 1.72 -16.38
C THR A 134 20.07 0.79 -17.25
N SER A 135 19.53 1.30 -18.37
CA SER A 135 18.95 0.45 -19.43
C SER A 135 19.99 -0.16 -20.38
N ALA A 136 21.30 0.03 -20.13
CA ALA A 136 22.32 -0.85 -20.67
C ALA A 136 22.22 -2.20 -19.95
N ARG A 137 21.14 -2.94 -20.24
CA ARG A 137 21.11 -4.38 -20.09
C ARG A 137 22.31 -4.86 -20.90
N SER A 138 23.32 -5.37 -20.21
CA SER A 138 24.45 -6.06 -20.78
C SER A 138 23.94 -6.98 -21.88
N PHE A 139 24.08 -6.55 -23.12
CA PHE A 139 24.02 -7.43 -24.26
C PHE A 139 25.34 -8.18 -24.15
N SER A 140 25.33 -9.26 -23.35
CA SER A 140 26.40 -10.23 -23.37
C SER A 140 26.59 -10.60 -24.83
N THR A 141 27.67 -10.12 -25.43
CA THR A 141 28.16 -10.63 -26.70
C THR A 141 28.57 -12.07 -26.42
N ASP A 142 27.61 -12.98 -26.49
CA ASP A 142 27.92 -14.37 -26.70
C ASP A 142 28.44 -14.45 -28.13
N ARG A 143 29.76 -14.55 -28.23
CA ARG A 143 30.52 -14.48 -29.46
C ARG A 143 30.44 -15.85 -30.14
N SER A 144 29.28 -16.15 -30.69
CA SER A 144 29.14 -17.10 -31.79
C SER A 144 28.27 -16.47 -32.87
N LEU A 145 28.90 -15.66 -33.71
CA LEU A 145 28.37 -15.24 -35.01
C LEU A 145 28.22 -16.46 -35.93
N PRO A 146 27.12 -16.58 -36.66
CA PRO A 146 27.18 -16.95 -38.06
C PRO A 146 26.90 -15.72 -38.94
N SER A 147 27.72 -15.62 -39.96
CA SER A 147 27.67 -14.66 -41.05
C SER A 147 26.32 -14.67 -41.76
N THR A 148 25.50 -13.64 -41.57
CA THR A 148 24.68 -12.99 -42.60
C THR A 148 23.93 -11.82 -41.95
N LEU A 149 23.82 -10.75 -42.71
CA LEU A 149 23.63 -9.38 -42.24
C LEU A 149 22.12 -9.07 -42.35
N GLU A 150 21.37 -9.18 -41.26
CA GLU A 150 19.95 -8.81 -41.22
C GLU A 150 19.71 -7.84 -40.05
N HIS A 151 19.53 -6.55 -40.36
CA HIS A 151 19.19 -5.52 -39.37
C HIS A 151 17.71 -5.65 -38.97
N ILE A 152 17.46 -6.36 -37.88
CA ILE A 152 16.12 -6.44 -37.29
C ILE A 152 15.81 -5.15 -36.53
N PHE A 153 14.87 -4.34 -37.03
CA PHE A 153 14.41 -3.12 -36.34
C PHE A 153 13.08 -3.37 -35.62
N CYS A 154 13.06 -3.20 -34.28
CA CYS A 154 11.86 -3.34 -33.47
C CYS A 154 11.22 -1.98 -33.20
N LYS A 155 10.09 -1.66 -33.86
CA LYS A 155 9.20 -0.55 -33.47
C LYS A 155 7.85 -1.13 -33.05
N ARG A 156 7.44 -0.84 -31.81
CA ARG A 156 6.15 -1.25 -31.20
C ARG A 156 5.90 -2.77 -31.12
N GLY A 157 6.93 -3.56 -30.83
CA GLY A 157 6.75 -4.98 -30.50
C GLY A 157 6.30 -5.86 -31.67
N GLN A 158 6.44 -5.38 -32.91
CA GLN A 158 6.30 -6.20 -34.11
C GLN A 158 7.66 -6.20 -34.83
N PHE A 159 8.13 -7.41 -35.13
CA PHE A 159 9.33 -7.64 -35.93
C PHE A 159 8.97 -7.49 -37.40
N TYR A 160 9.58 -6.53 -38.09
CA TYR A 160 9.42 -6.37 -39.53
C TYR A 160 10.73 -6.75 -40.23
N SER A 161 10.66 -7.76 -41.09
CA SER A 161 11.73 -8.10 -42.03
C SER A 161 11.58 -7.20 -43.25
N ILE A 162 12.65 -6.54 -43.68
CA ILE A 162 12.67 -5.82 -44.97
C ILE A 162 12.94 -6.88 -46.04
N ILE A 163 11.88 -7.33 -46.72
CA ILE A 163 12.03 -8.19 -47.90
C ILE A 163 12.33 -7.26 -49.08
N ASN A 164 13.49 -7.43 -49.70
CA ASN A 164 13.75 -6.92 -51.06
C ASN A 164 13.33 -8.02 -52.06
#